data_AF-A0A6P8R2E0-F1
#
_entry.id   AF-A0A6P8R2E0-F1
#
_cell.length_a   1.000
_cell.length_b   1.000
_cell.length_c   1.000
_cell.angle_alpha   90.00
_cell.angle_beta   90.00
_cell.angle_gamma   90.00
#
_symmetry.space_group_name_H-M   'P 1'
#
loop_
_entity.id
_entity.type
_entity.pdbx_description
1 polymer ?
#
loop_
_entity_poly.entity_id
_entity_poly.type
_entity_poly.pdbx_seq_one_letter_code
_entity_poly.pdbx_strand_id
1 'polypeptide(L)'
;MFGKKRSVKKGKTIQQSSCSSKQKVIQPARKRQRQFAAKEAKGLDSLNHKISLKCARTATWKPLPNSSQEYLKAEMDEVVLSLFGQKILGKEDLDTHLNTLRVSLLKDFQNLKVPTLNLGSLKNTQNHLAQEEQLLKSSQETLELLQGEIANNVKANEELDEEIQSLQQKIKLLQNEKVYEERKTFQLSSTGFLTFSQLSKYGMEVPFLQNDMPCVGDQVGLLKDLNTVHNSAVVQKVQMLLEHAYEKTDEL
;
A
#
# COMPACT_ATOMS: atom_id res chain seq x y z
N MET A 1 33.74 17.07 66.00
CA MET A 1 32.34 16.69 66.26
C MET A 1 31.83 15.88 65.07
N PHE A 2 31.13 14.79 65.40
CA PHE A 2 30.27 13.90 64.62
C PHE A 2 29.80 14.40 63.24
N GLY A 3 29.64 13.61 62.19
CA GLY A 3 29.62 12.16 62.04
C GLY A 3 29.12 11.82 60.63
N LYS A 4 29.85 10.90 59.99
CA LYS A 4 29.59 10.16 58.75
C LYS A 4 28.15 9.59 58.72
N LYS A 5 27.51 9.50 57.55
CA LYS A 5 27.09 8.23 56.91
C LYS A 5 26.23 8.39 55.65
N ARG A 6 26.60 7.56 54.66
CA ARG A 6 25.84 7.12 53.48
C ARG A 6 24.73 6.15 53.90
N SER A 7 23.65 6.03 53.11
CA SER A 7 22.96 4.77 52.71
C SER A 7 21.60 5.12 52.07
N VAL A 8 21.29 4.73 50.83
CA VAL A 8 21.06 3.39 50.23
C VAL A 8 19.60 2.92 50.39
N LYS A 9 18.94 2.82 49.22
CA LYS A 9 17.99 1.78 48.74
C LYS A 9 16.52 1.75 49.21
N LYS A 10 15.75 1.17 48.28
CA LYS A 10 14.40 0.56 48.30
C LYS A 10 13.27 1.59 48.17
N GLY A 11 12.37 1.54 47.20
CA GLY A 11 11.91 0.44 46.33
C GLY A 11 10.56 -0.09 46.83
N LYS A 12 9.64 -0.34 45.86
CA LYS A 12 8.32 -1.01 45.98
C LYS A 12 7.21 -0.17 46.67
N THR A 13 5.93 -0.26 46.34
CA THR A 13 5.15 -1.03 45.35
C THR A 13 3.72 -0.46 45.39
N ILE A 14 3.08 -0.44 44.22
CA ILE A 14 1.64 -0.61 43.92
C ILE A 14 0.71 -0.80 45.14
N GLN A 15 -0.38 -0.04 45.21
CA GLN A 15 -1.68 -0.63 45.57
C GLN A 15 -2.86 0.19 45.06
N GLN A 16 -3.80 -0.55 44.49
CA GLN A 16 -5.11 -0.17 43.98
C GLN A 16 -6.06 0.13 45.15
N SER A 17 -6.97 1.10 44.96
CA SER A 17 -8.27 1.18 45.63
C SER A 17 -9.20 1.98 44.69
N SER A 18 -10.07 1.32 43.93
CA SER A 18 -11.42 0.85 44.27
C SER A 18 -12.52 1.89 44.04
N CYS A 19 -13.43 1.51 43.14
CA CYS A 19 -14.87 1.82 43.09
C CYS A 19 -15.36 3.26 42.80
N SER A 20 -15.73 3.41 41.53
CA SER A 20 -17.12 3.61 41.08
C SER A 20 -17.66 5.02 40.79
N SER A 21 -18.24 5.07 39.59
CA SER A 21 -19.45 5.79 39.18
C SER A 21 -19.30 7.17 38.52
N LYS A 22 -19.84 7.18 37.27
CA LYS A 22 -20.55 8.24 36.53
C LYS A 22 -19.80 8.94 35.40
N GLN A 23 -20.07 8.40 34.21
CA GLN A 23 -20.35 9.07 32.93
C GLN A 23 -19.74 10.45 32.68
N LYS A 24 -18.90 10.51 31.65
CA LYS A 24 -18.99 11.53 30.58
C LYS A 24 -18.24 11.05 29.34
N VAL A 25 -19.01 10.68 28.32
CA VAL A 25 -18.53 10.35 26.98
C VAL A 25 -18.07 11.66 26.32
N ILE A 26 -16.81 11.71 25.94
CA ILE A 26 -16.18 12.83 25.24
C ILE A 26 -16.48 12.68 23.73
N GLN A 27 -16.99 13.74 23.12
CA GLN A 27 -17.31 13.83 21.69
C GLN A 27 -16.05 13.91 20.80
N PRO A 28 -16.08 13.39 19.56
CA PRO A 28 -15.00 13.50 18.60
C PRO A 28 -15.11 14.70 17.63
N ALA A 29 -13.94 15.02 17.06
CA ALA A 29 -13.57 15.88 15.94
C ALA A 29 -14.69 16.44 15.01
N ARG A 30 -14.66 17.78 14.79
CA ARG A 30 -15.43 18.45 13.73
C ARG A 30 -14.60 18.67 12.47
N LYS A 31 -15.06 18.01 11.39
CA LYS A 31 -14.74 18.22 9.97
C LYS A 31 -14.97 19.68 9.54
N ARG A 32 -14.07 20.17 8.67
CA ARG A 32 -14.21 21.42 7.92
C ARG A 32 -15.31 21.30 6.86
N GLN A 33 -16.28 22.20 6.88
CA GLN A 33 -17.37 22.27 5.92
C GLN A 33 -17.11 23.45 4.97
N ARG A 34 -16.90 23.14 3.68
CA ARG A 34 -17.00 24.12 2.59
C ARG A 34 -18.47 24.51 2.45
N GLN A 35 -18.76 25.81 2.38
CA GLN A 35 -20.05 26.31 1.89
C GLN A 35 -19.76 27.28 0.74
N PHE A 36 -20.11 26.85 -0.47
CA PHE A 36 -20.45 27.75 -1.56
C PHE A 36 -21.89 28.21 -1.33
N ALA A 37 -22.12 29.51 -1.32
CA ALA A 37 -23.46 30.07 -1.45
C ALA A 37 -23.40 31.25 -2.40
N ALA A 38 -23.98 31.05 -3.58
CA ALA A 38 -24.32 32.11 -4.51
C ALA A 38 -25.24 33.12 -3.83
N LYS A 39 -24.96 34.41 -4.01
CA LYS A 39 -25.92 35.48 -3.72
C LYS A 39 -25.84 36.51 -4.83
N GLU A 40 -27.01 36.73 -5.40
CA GLU A 40 -27.30 37.50 -6.60
C GLU A 40 -26.89 38.98 -6.53
N ALA A 41 -26.71 39.53 -7.72
CA ALA A 41 -26.48 40.93 -8.00
C ALA A 41 -27.64 41.81 -7.50
N LYS A 42 -27.30 42.77 -6.62
CA LYS A 42 -28.07 43.99 -6.42
C LYS A 42 -27.11 45.16 -6.19
N GLY A 43 -27.40 46.26 -6.88
CA GLY A 43 -26.97 47.59 -6.46
C GLY A 43 -25.69 48.08 -7.12
N LEU A 44 -25.85 48.64 -8.32
CA LEU A 44 -25.00 49.70 -8.84
C LEU A 44 -25.15 50.91 -7.90
N ASP A 45 -24.33 51.02 -6.85
CA ASP A 45 -24.16 52.24 -6.04
C ASP A 45 -22.95 52.09 -5.09
N SER A 46 -21.75 52.41 -5.58
CA SER A 46 -20.57 52.87 -4.81
C SER A 46 -19.30 52.88 -5.67
N LEU A 47 -19.38 53.50 -6.85
CA LEU A 47 -18.20 53.94 -7.60
C LEU A 47 -17.60 55.17 -6.91
N ASN A 48 -16.97 55.00 -5.75
CA ASN A 48 -16.12 56.04 -5.11
C ASN A 48 -15.19 55.50 -3.99
N HIS A 49 -14.87 54.21 -3.98
CA HIS A 49 -13.70 53.78 -3.22
C HIS A 49 -12.46 54.16 -4.01
N LYS A 50 -11.87 55.31 -3.67
CA LYS A 50 -10.48 55.63 -3.99
C LYS A 50 -9.61 54.55 -3.34
N ILE A 51 -9.40 53.45 -4.08
CA ILE A 51 -8.43 52.43 -3.72
C ILE A 51 -7.08 53.14 -3.77
N SER A 52 -6.56 53.48 -2.60
CA SER A 52 -5.17 53.89 -2.44
C SER A 52 -4.32 52.66 -2.75
N LEU A 53 -4.00 52.49 -4.03
CA LEU A 53 -2.91 51.62 -4.45
C LEU A 53 -1.66 52.22 -3.79
N LYS A 54 -1.27 51.65 -2.65
CA LYS A 54 0.09 51.84 -2.15
C LYS A 54 0.99 51.27 -3.23
N CYS A 55 1.51 52.16 -4.08
CA CYS A 55 2.54 51.82 -5.03
C CYS A 55 3.60 51.04 -4.26
N ALA A 56 3.85 49.79 -4.64
CA ALA A 56 4.92 48.99 -4.08
C ALA A 56 6.17 49.88 -4.09
N ARG A 57 6.80 50.06 -2.92
CA ARG A 57 7.95 50.95 -2.75
C ARG A 57 8.85 50.79 -3.95
N THR A 58 8.94 51.84 -4.76
CA THR A 58 9.80 51.90 -5.94
C THR A 58 11.15 51.34 -5.53
N ALA A 59 11.65 50.36 -6.30
CA ALA A 59 12.98 49.80 -6.08
C ALA A 59 13.94 50.96 -5.85
N THR A 60 14.62 50.97 -4.69
CA THR A 60 15.54 52.05 -4.36
C THR A 60 16.71 51.93 -5.32
N TRP A 61 16.65 52.71 -6.40
CA TRP A 61 17.69 52.79 -7.41
C TRP A 61 18.96 53.32 -6.74
N LYS A 62 19.96 52.46 -6.58
CA LYS A 62 21.27 52.84 -6.04
C LYS A 62 22.29 52.95 -7.17
N PRO A 63 23.31 53.82 -7.03
CA PRO A 63 24.47 53.76 -7.89
C PRO A 63 25.09 52.37 -7.83
N LEU A 64 25.67 51.91 -8.93
CA LEU A 64 26.37 50.64 -8.99
C LEU A 64 27.43 50.56 -7.86
N PRO A 65 27.49 49.47 -7.06
CA PRO A 65 28.48 49.34 -6.00
C PRO A 65 29.91 49.31 -6.57
N ASN A 66 30.87 49.86 -5.81
CA ASN A 66 32.27 50.00 -6.23
C ASN A 66 32.89 48.66 -6.68
N SER A 67 32.58 47.56 -6.01
CA SER A 67 33.07 46.22 -6.39
C SER A 67 32.64 45.80 -7.80
N SER A 68 31.40 46.13 -8.19
CA SER A 68 30.90 45.83 -9.54
C SER A 68 31.47 46.80 -10.57
N GLN A 69 31.70 48.06 -10.20
CA GLN A 69 32.40 49.03 -11.06
C GLN A 69 33.85 48.60 -11.33
N GLU A 70 34.56 48.13 -10.32
CA GLU A 70 35.92 47.60 -10.45
C GLU A 70 35.97 46.36 -11.34
N TYR A 71 35.01 45.44 -11.19
CA TYR A 71 34.87 44.28 -12.06
C TYR A 71 34.64 44.68 -13.53
N LEU A 72 33.67 45.57 -13.80
CA LEU A 72 33.41 46.05 -15.16
C LEU A 72 34.61 46.78 -15.76
N LYS A 73 35.35 47.54 -14.94
CA LYS A 73 36.58 48.19 -15.36
C LYS A 73 37.66 47.16 -15.72
N ALA A 74 37.83 46.10 -14.93
CA ALA A 74 38.79 45.03 -15.20
C ALA A 74 38.45 44.28 -16.49
N GLU A 75 37.18 43.95 -16.70
CA GLU A 75 36.70 43.29 -17.92
C GLU A 75 36.92 44.18 -19.16
N MET A 76 36.62 45.48 -19.06
CA MET A 76 36.92 46.44 -20.12
C MET A 76 38.42 46.54 -20.41
N ASP A 77 39.26 46.59 -19.37
CA ASP A 77 40.71 46.68 -19.51
C ASP A 77 41.26 45.41 -20.19
N GLU A 78 40.70 44.23 -19.89
CA GLU A 78 41.03 42.97 -20.57
C GLU A 78 40.63 42.98 -22.05
N VAL A 79 39.41 43.43 -22.38
CA VAL A 79 38.96 43.55 -23.78
C VAL A 79 39.84 44.54 -24.55
N VAL A 80 40.18 45.67 -23.94
CA VAL A 80 41.08 46.67 -24.52
C VAL A 80 42.47 46.07 -24.79
N LEU A 81 43.04 45.33 -23.83
CA LEU A 81 44.32 44.63 -24.00
C LEU A 81 44.27 43.56 -25.10
N SER A 82 43.15 42.83 -25.21
CA SER A 82 42.93 41.84 -26.26
C SER A 82 42.88 42.47 -27.67
N LEU A 83 42.26 43.65 -27.79
CA LEU A 83 42.24 44.42 -29.04
C LEU A 83 43.62 44.95 -29.42
N PHE A 84 44.42 45.40 -28.45
CA PHE A 84 45.81 45.79 -28.68
C PHE A 84 46.71 44.63 -29.15
N GLY A 85 46.39 43.40 -28.75
CA GLY A 85 47.07 42.19 -29.20
C GLY A 85 46.83 41.82 -30.67
N GLN A 86 45.83 42.43 -31.32
CA GLN A 86 45.51 42.18 -32.72
C GLN A 86 46.33 43.08 -33.66
N LYS A 87 46.75 42.55 -34.82
CA LYS A 87 47.50 43.30 -35.83
C LYS A 87 46.55 44.18 -36.66
N ILE A 88 46.17 45.33 -36.12
CA ILE A 88 45.30 46.30 -36.77
C ILE A 88 46.15 47.45 -37.37
N LEU A 89 45.83 47.85 -38.61
CA LEU A 89 46.44 48.98 -39.33
C LEU A 89 45.82 50.30 -38.82
N GLY A 90 46.63 51.31 -38.51
CA GLY A 90 46.15 52.61 -37.97
C GLY A 90 46.04 52.64 -36.44
N LYS A 91 47.10 52.21 -35.73
CA LYS A 91 47.10 52.08 -34.26
C LYS A 91 46.87 53.40 -33.52
N GLU A 92 47.43 54.51 -33.98
CA GLU A 92 47.27 55.80 -33.28
C GLU A 92 45.80 56.28 -33.21
N ASP A 93 45.05 56.14 -34.30
CA ASP A 93 43.62 56.49 -34.31
C ASP A 93 42.79 55.51 -33.48
N LEU A 94 43.13 54.21 -33.54
CA LEU A 94 42.50 53.18 -32.73
C LEU A 94 42.68 53.43 -31.22
N ASP A 95 43.89 53.83 -30.82
CA ASP A 95 44.25 54.06 -29.42
C ASP A 95 43.49 55.26 -28.84
N THR A 96 43.39 56.35 -29.61
CA THR A 96 42.60 57.52 -29.20
C THR A 96 41.12 57.17 -29.08
N HIS A 97 40.57 56.44 -30.06
CA HIS A 97 39.15 56.09 -30.10
C HIS A 97 38.77 55.11 -28.98
N LEU A 98 39.60 54.08 -28.75
CA LEU A 98 39.40 53.13 -27.64
C LEU A 98 39.50 53.83 -26.29
N ASN A 99 40.44 54.76 -26.12
CA ASN A 99 40.57 55.48 -24.86
C ASN A 99 39.38 56.43 -24.62
N THR A 100 38.89 57.13 -25.66
CA THR A 100 37.67 57.93 -25.56
C THR A 100 36.45 57.08 -25.21
N LEU A 101 36.29 55.92 -25.86
CA LEU A 101 35.22 54.98 -25.58
C LEU A 101 35.29 54.44 -24.15
N ARG A 102 36.49 54.07 -23.69
CA ARG A 102 36.76 53.61 -22.32
C ARG A 102 36.34 54.66 -21.29
N VAL A 103 36.75 55.91 -21.47
CA VAL A 103 36.40 57.01 -20.56
C VAL A 103 34.89 57.28 -20.55
N SER A 104 34.24 57.26 -21.71
CA SER A 104 32.79 57.46 -21.82
C SER A 104 32.02 56.36 -21.09
N LEU A 105 32.34 55.09 -21.36
CA LEU A 105 31.66 53.95 -20.74
C LEU A 105 31.88 53.89 -19.23
N LEU A 106 33.09 54.19 -18.74
CA LEU A 106 33.35 54.28 -17.30
C LEU A 106 32.50 55.36 -16.63
N LYS A 107 32.31 56.50 -17.30
CA LYS A 107 31.42 57.56 -16.83
C LYS A 107 29.96 57.12 -16.83
N ASP A 108 29.53 56.36 -17.82
CA ASP A 108 28.18 55.79 -17.87
C ASP A 108 27.95 54.78 -16.74
N PHE A 109 28.93 53.92 -16.44
CA PHE A 109 28.85 52.99 -15.31
C PHE A 109 28.81 53.67 -13.93
N GLN A 110 29.47 54.82 -13.77
CA GLN A 110 29.38 55.63 -12.55
C GLN A 110 27.99 56.25 -12.37
N ASN A 111 27.34 56.64 -13.47
CA ASN A 111 26.00 57.23 -13.46
C ASN A 111 24.88 56.18 -13.52
N LEU A 112 25.24 54.92 -13.77
CA LEU A 112 24.29 53.82 -13.88
C LEU A 112 23.66 53.54 -12.52
N LYS A 113 22.35 53.76 -12.45
CA LYS A 113 21.54 53.39 -11.30
C LYS A 113 20.94 52.02 -11.57
N VAL A 114 21.10 51.11 -10.62
CA VAL A 114 20.59 49.74 -10.70
C VAL A 114 19.58 49.54 -9.56
N PRO A 115 18.46 48.85 -9.80
CA PRO A 115 17.57 48.48 -8.71
C PRO A 115 18.34 47.56 -7.75
N THR A 116 18.30 47.87 -6.45
CA THR A 116 18.91 46.99 -5.46
C THR A 116 18.12 45.70 -5.39
N LEU A 117 18.61 44.65 -6.05
CA LEU A 117 18.11 43.30 -5.84
C LEU A 117 18.43 42.95 -4.38
N ASN A 118 17.41 42.58 -3.62
CA ASN A 118 17.57 42.26 -2.21
C ASN A 118 18.38 40.97 -2.07
N LEU A 119 19.72 41.08 -2.00
CA LEU A 119 20.67 39.96 -2.02
C LEU A 119 20.43 38.93 -0.88
N GLY A 120 19.64 39.29 0.14
CA GLY A 120 19.13 38.35 1.13
C GLY A 120 18.32 37.21 0.53
N SER A 121 17.59 37.43 -0.57
CA SER A 121 16.89 36.34 -1.27
C SER A 121 17.86 35.33 -1.88
N LEU A 122 19.00 35.78 -2.41
CA LEU A 122 20.03 34.91 -2.98
C LEU A 122 20.81 34.14 -1.91
N LYS A 123 20.96 34.69 -0.70
CA LYS A 123 21.51 33.91 0.43
C LYS A 123 20.58 32.77 0.83
N ASN A 124 19.27 32.98 0.73
CA ASN A 124 18.29 31.92 0.99
C ASN A 124 18.34 30.82 -0.08
N THR A 125 18.65 31.15 -1.35
CA THR A 125 18.72 30.12 -2.40
C THR A 125 19.81 29.09 -2.14
N GLN A 126 20.96 29.48 -1.55
CA GLN A 126 22.01 28.52 -1.19
C GLN A 126 21.56 27.56 -0.08
N ASN A 127 20.85 28.07 0.93
CA ASN A 127 20.29 27.23 2.00
C ASN A 127 19.19 26.31 1.47
N HIS A 128 18.34 26.81 0.55
CA HIS A 128 17.35 25.98 -0.13
C HIS A 128 17.98 24.88 -0.97
N LEU A 129 19.08 25.18 -1.68
CA LEU A 129 19.83 24.19 -2.44
C LEU A 129 20.40 23.10 -1.53
N ALA A 130 21.04 23.47 -0.42
CA ALA A 130 21.58 22.51 0.54
C ALA A 130 20.48 21.64 1.19
N GLN A 131 19.31 22.22 1.45
CA GLN A 131 18.16 21.49 1.98
C GLN A 131 17.58 20.49 0.95
N GLU A 132 17.47 20.90 -0.32
CA GLU A 132 17.07 20.04 -1.44
C GLU A 132 18.05 18.88 -1.62
N GLU A 133 19.35 19.14 -1.60
CA GLU A 133 20.39 18.10 -1.69
C GLU A 133 20.30 17.08 -0.55
N GLN A 134 20.07 17.55 0.67
CA GLN A 134 19.89 16.67 1.83
C GLN A 134 18.62 15.81 1.69
N LEU A 135 17.52 16.40 1.20
CA LEU A 135 16.27 15.67 0.96
C LEU A 135 16.43 14.65 -0.17
N LEU A 136 17.13 15.00 -1.24
CA LEU A 136 17.42 14.10 -2.35
C LEU A 136 18.22 12.89 -1.85
N LYS A 137 19.24 13.13 -1.03
CA LYS A 137 20.08 12.06 -0.47
C LYS A 137 19.28 11.11 0.43
N SER A 138 18.47 11.64 1.35
CA SER A 138 17.62 10.80 2.18
C SER A 138 16.54 10.07 1.38
N SER A 139 16.00 10.69 0.34
CA SER A 139 15.07 10.05 -0.58
C SER A 139 15.73 8.91 -1.38
N GLN A 140 17.00 9.05 -1.74
CA GLN A 140 17.73 7.99 -2.42
C GLN A 140 17.97 6.80 -1.48
N GLU A 141 18.40 7.06 -0.25
CA GLU A 141 18.58 6.02 0.78
C GLU A 141 17.28 5.26 1.06
N THR A 142 16.13 5.96 1.15
CA THR A 142 14.83 5.30 1.35
C THR A 142 14.40 4.49 0.14
N LEU A 143 14.69 4.94 -1.08
CA LEU A 143 14.41 4.17 -2.30
C LEU A 143 15.25 2.90 -2.36
N GLU A 144 16.54 2.96 -2.01
CA GLU A 144 17.41 1.78 -1.95
C GLU A 144 16.89 0.76 -0.91
N LEU A 145 16.45 1.23 0.27
CA LEU A 145 15.84 0.37 1.29
C LEU A 145 14.56 -0.30 0.79
N LEU A 146 13.65 0.46 0.17
CA LEU A 146 12.40 -0.08 -0.38
C LEU A 146 12.66 -1.08 -1.51
N GLN A 147 13.64 -0.82 -2.36
CA GLN A 147 14.03 -1.75 -3.41
C GLN A 147 14.58 -3.06 -2.83
N GLY A 148 15.37 -2.97 -1.75
CA GLY A 148 15.82 -4.15 -1.00
C GLY A 148 14.68 -4.93 -0.37
N GLU A 149 13.69 -4.25 0.23
CA GLU A 149 12.50 -4.89 0.80
C GLU A 149 11.64 -5.57 -0.26
N ILE A 150 11.45 -4.95 -1.43
CA ILE A 150 10.77 -5.56 -2.58
C ILE A 150 11.52 -6.82 -3.01
N ALA A 151 12.85 -6.76 -3.18
CA ALA A 151 13.65 -7.92 -3.58
C ALA A 151 13.54 -9.07 -2.58
N ASN A 152 13.57 -8.77 -1.28
CA ASN A 152 13.39 -9.77 -0.22
C ASN A 152 11.99 -10.40 -0.25
N ASN A 153 10.94 -9.59 -0.45
CA ASN A 153 9.58 -10.10 -0.57
C ASN A 153 9.38 -10.94 -1.83
N VAL A 154 9.98 -10.56 -2.96
CA VAL A 154 9.96 -11.37 -4.19
C VAL A 154 10.61 -12.72 -3.93
N LYS A 155 11.80 -12.75 -3.31
CA LYS A 155 12.46 -14.01 -2.96
C LYS A 155 11.62 -14.86 -2.02
N ALA A 156 11.01 -14.26 -1.00
CA ALA A 156 10.13 -14.98 -0.07
C ALA A 156 8.90 -15.57 -0.79
N ASN A 157 8.34 -14.86 -1.77
CA ASN A 157 7.25 -15.38 -2.59
C ASN A 157 7.70 -16.52 -3.50
N GLU A 158 8.89 -16.45 -4.08
CA GLU A 158 9.47 -17.55 -4.86
C GLU A 158 9.64 -18.82 -4.01
N GLU A 159 10.17 -18.68 -2.79
CA GLU A 159 10.30 -19.79 -1.82
C GLU A 159 8.94 -20.39 -1.45
N LEU A 160 7.91 -19.56 -1.25
CA LEU A 160 6.54 -20.02 -1.00
C LEU A 160 5.91 -20.71 -2.22
N ASP A 161 6.17 -20.21 -3.43
CA ASP A 161 5.68 -20.83 -4.66
C ASP A 161 6.31 -22.21 -4.87
N GLU A 162 7.60 -22.38 -4.57
CA GLU A 162 8.27 -23.68 -4.57
C GLU A 162 7.65 -24.65 -3.54
N GLU A 163 7.35 -24.16 -2.32
CA GLU A 163 6.68 -24.96 -1.29
C GLU A 163 5.27 -25.39 -1.73
N ILE A 164 4.49 -24.48 -2.31
CA ILE A 164 3.16 -24.76 -2.86
C ILE A 164 3.27 -25.84 -3.95
N GLN A 165 4.22 -25.73 -4.88
CA GLN A 165 4.40 -26.72 -5.94
C GLN A 165 4.78 -28.09 -5.38
N SER A 166 5.68 -28.15 -4.39
CA SER A 166 6.06 -29.38 -3.70
C SER A 166 4.87 -30.05 -3.01
N LEU A 167 4.06 -29.27 -2.27
CA LEU A 167 2.85 -29.77 -1.61
C LEU A 167 1.82 -30.27 -2.63
N GLN A 168 1.63 -29.55 -3.75
CA GLN A 168 0.74 -30.00 -4.82
C GLN A 168 1.19 -31.33 -5.43
N GLN A 169 2.50 -31.53 -5.64
CA GLN A 169 3.05 -32.79 -6.11
C GLN A 169 2.78 -33.92 -5.09
N LYS A 170 2.99 -33.65 -3.80
CA LYS A 170 2.71 -34.61 -2.73
C LYS A 170 1.24 -35.00 -2.66
N ILE A 171 0.33 -34.04 -2.80
CA ILE A 171 -1.12 -34.30 -2.87
C ILE A 171 -1.44 -35.20 -4.07
N LYS A 172 -0.89 -34.91 -5.25
CA LYS A 172 -1.10 -35.75 -6.45
C LYS A 172 -0.59 -37.18 -6.26
N LEU A 173 0.57 -37.35 -5.63
CA LEU A 173 1.12 -38.68 -5.32
C LEU A 173 0.20 -39.45 -4.37
N LEU A 174 -0.25 -38.83 -3.27
CA LEU A 174 -1.16 -39.45 -2.32
C LEU A 174 -2.53 -39.78 -2.94
N GLN A 175 -3.03 -38.92 -3.83
CA GLN A 175 -4.25 -39.21 -4.59
C GLN A 175 -4.08 -40.44 -5.49
N ASN A 176 -2.96 -40.55 -6.18
CA ASN A 176 -2.66 -41.72 -7.02
C ASN A 176 -2.49 -43.00 -6.20
N GLU A 177 -1.83 -42.92 -5.04
CA GLU A 177 -1.65 -44.06 -4.13
C GLU A 177 -2.98 -44.51 -3.54
N LYS A 178 -3.85 -43.57 -3.13
CA LYS A 178 -5.22 -43.89 -2.69
C LYS A 178 -5.99 -44.62 -3.79
N VAL A 179 -5.97 -44.12 -5.03
CA VAL A 179 -6.64 -44.78 -6.17
C VAL A 179 -6.03 -46.17 -6.45
N TYR A 180 -4.72 -46.32 -6.31
CA TYR A 180 -4.06 -47.62 -6.49
C TYR A 180 -4.46 -48.62 -5.40
N GLU A 181 -4.46 -48.22 -4.13
CA GLU A 181 -4.89 -49.08 -3.01
C GLU A 181 -6.39 -49.38 -3.05
N GLU A 182 -7.23 -48.45 -3.48
CA GLU A 182 -8.64 -48.73 -3.77
C GLU A 182 -8.76 -49.80 -4.87
N ARG A 183 -8.08 -49.62 -6.01
CA ARG A 183 -8.10 -50.64 -7.09
C ARG A 183 -7.58 -51.99 -6.62
N LYS A 184 -6.52 -52.02 -5.83
CA LYS A 184 -5.91 -53.23 -5.29
C LYS A 184 -6.80 -53.90 -4.26
N THR A 185 -7.50 -53.15 -3.40
CA THR A 185 -8.49 -53.70 -2.47
C THR A 185 -9.74 -54.19 -3.21
N PHE A 186 -10.19 -53.51 -4.26
CA PHE A 186 -11.23 -54.01 -5.17
C PHE A 186 -10.78 -55.28 -5.93
N GLN A 187 -9.50 -55.39 -6.31
CA GLN A 187 -8.95 -56.62 -6.89
C GLN A 187 -8.75 -57.74 -5.87
N LEU A 188 -8.34 -57.43 -4.65
CA LEU A 188 -8.23 -58.39 -3.55
C LEU A 188 -9.59 -58.83 -3.03
N SER A 189 -10.63 -58.00 -3.12
CA SER A 189 -12.01 -58.41 -2.87
C SER A 189 -12.61 -59.18 -4.05
N SER A 190 -12.10 -58.98 -5.28
CA SER A 190 -12.45 -59.83 -6.43
C SER A 190 -11.68 -61.16 -6.46
N THR A 191 -10.50 -61.23 -5.85
CA THR A 191 -9.64 -62.44 -5.80
C THR A 191 -9.84 -63.22 -4.49
N GLY A 192 -10.05 -62.52 -3.38
CA GLY A 192 -10.64 -63.02 -2.14
C GLY A 192 -12.14 -63.06 -2.31
N PHE A 193 -12.59 -64.11 -2.99
CA PHE A 193 -13.97 -64.46 -3.32
C PHE A 193 -14.91 -64.42 -2.09
N LEU A 194 -15.33 -63.24 -1.65
CA LEU A 194 -16.75 -63.03 -1.40
C LEU A 194 -17.33 -62.74 -2.77
N THR A 195 -17.54 -63.79 -3.57
CA THR A 195 -18.61 -63.67 -4.53
C THR A 195 -19.84 -63.28 -3.75
N PHE A 196 -20.27 -62.03 -3.92
CA PHE A 196 -21.63 -61.89 -4.34
C PHE A 196 -21.71 -62.74 -5.59
N SER A 197 -22.22 -63.97 -5.42
CA SER A 197 -22.64 -64.79 -6.53
C SER A 197 -23.43 -63.83 -7.37
N GLN A 198 -22.85 -63.39 -8.48
CA GLN A 198 -23.53 -62.59 -9.47
C GLN A 198 -24.80 -63.36 -9.68
N LEU A 199 -25.92 -62.86 -9.13
CA LEU A 199 -27.12 -63.65 -8.90
C LEU A 199 -27.34 -64.39 -10.19
N SER A 200 -27.11 -65.70 -10.13
CA SER A 200 -27.02 -66.52 -11.31
C SER A 200 -28.25 -66.18 -12.14
N LYS A 201 -28.13 -66.01 -13.45
CA LYS A 201 -29.35 -65.86 -14.27
C LYS A 201 -30.28 -67.08 -14.13
N TYR A 202 -29.79 -68.17 -13.51
CA TYR A 202 -30.58 -69.33 -13.05
C TYR A 202 -31.22 -69.17 -11.65
N GLY A 203 -30.85 -68.14 -10.88
CA GLY A 203 -31.48 -67.76 -9.60
C GLY A 203 -32.62 -66.75 -9.74
N MET A 204 -32.84 -66.20 -10.95
CA MET A 204 -34.08 -65.48 -11.29
C MET A 204 -35.23 -66.45 -11.64
N GLU A 205 -35.01 -67.74 -11.45
CA GLU A 205 -36.00 -68.81 -11.50
C GLU A 205 -36.15 -69.46 -10.11
N VAL A 206 -35.89 -68.70 -9.04
CA VAL A 206 -36.56 -69.00 -7.77
C VAL A 206 -38.04 -68.73 -8.05
N PRO A 207 -38.95 -69.69 -7.83
CA PRO A 207 -40.37 -69.40 -7.91
C PRO A 207 -40.62 -68.23 -6.98
N PHE A 208 -40.94 -67.08 -7.56
CA PHE A 208 -41.60 -66.00 -6.86
C PHE A 208 -42.72 -66.68 -6.08
N LEU A 209 -42.68 -66.59 -4.75
CA LEU A 209 -43.74 -67.12 -3.87
C LEU A 209 -45.15 -66.65 -4.28
N GLN A 210 -45.21 -65.62 -5.13
CA GLN A 210 -46.39 -65.09 -5.76
C GLN A 210 -47.14 -66.10 -6.66
N ASN A 211 -46.47 -67.08 -7.27
CA ASN A 211 -47.15 -68.07 -8.14
C ASN A 211 -47.48 -69.40 -7.44
N ASP A 212 -46.88 -69.69 -6.29
CA ASP A 212 -47.24 -70.83 -5.42
C ASP A 212 -48.22 -70.41 -4.30
N MET A 213 -48.90 -69.27 -4.49
CA MET A 213 -49.92 -68.75 -3.58
C MET A 213 -51.35 -69.27 -3.86
N PRO A 214 -51.60 -70.57 -4.10
CA PRO A 214 -52.89 -71.16 -3.76
C PRO A 214 -52.83 -72.14 -2.58
N CYS A 215 -51.66 -72.46 -2.01
CA CYS A 215 -51.52 -73.56 -1.04
C CYS A 215 -51.30 -73.12 0.44
N VAL A 216 -51.52 -71.85 0.78
CA VAL A 216 -51.47 -71.37 2.18
C VAL A 216 -52.88 -70.96 2.61
N GLY A 217 -53.43 -71.69 3.58
CA GLY A 217 -54.84 -71.60 3.99
C GLY A 217 -55.30 -70.31 4.66
N ASP A 218 -54.44 -69.30 4.84
CA ASP A 218 -54.84 -67.99 5.41
C ASP A 218 -53.94 -66.83 4.97
N GLN A 219 -54.09 -66.42 3.70
CA GLN A 219 -53.31 -65.31 3.10
C GLN A 219 -53.62 -63.96 3.75
N VAL A 220 -54.85 -63.79 4.25
CA VAL A 220 -55.33 -62.52 4.81
C VAL A 220 -54.76 -62.30 6.21
N GLY A 221 -54.63 -63.36 7.01
CA GLY A 221 -53.94 -63.32 8.31
C GLY A 221 -52.47 -62.92 8.15
N LEU A 222 -51.76 -63.57 7.21
CA LEU A 222 -50.35 -63.30 6.97
C LEU A 222 -50.09 -61.85 6.53
N LEU A 223 -50.94 -61.30 5.66
CA LEU A 223 -50.85 -59.90 5.23
C LEU A 223 -51.08 -58.92 6.38
N LYS A 224 -52.00 -59.23 7.30
CA LYS A 224 -52.21 -58.41 8.50
C LYS A 224 -51.03 -58.47 9.45
N ASP A 225 -50.44 -59.65 9.65
CA ASP A 225 -49.28 -59.84 10.52
C ASP A 225 -48.04 -59.15 9.95
N LEU A 226 -47.85 -59.20 8.63
CA LEU A 226 -46.75 -58.50 7.98
C LEU A 226 -46.93 -56.98 8.08
N ASN A 227 -48.18 -56.51 7.95
CA ASN A 227 -48.50 -55.09 8.13
C ASN A 227 -48.36 -54.64 9.60
N THR A 228 -48.69 -55.47 10.59
CA THR A 228 -48.46 -55.13 12.01
C THR A 228 -46.99 -55.12 12.36
N VAL A 229 -46.18 -56.04 11.80
CA VAL A 229 -44.73 -56.03 11.95
C VAL A 229 -44.10 -54.81 11.28
N HIS A 230 -44.52 -54.47 10.06
CA HIS A 230 -44.02 -53.29 9.35
C HIS A 230 -44.32 -51.99 10.11
N ASN A 231 -45.52 -51.90 10.70
CA ASN A 231 -45.93 -50.76 11.53
C ASN A 231 -45.45 -50.87 12.99
N SER A 232 -44.64 -51.87 13.33
CA SER A 232 -44.09 -52.00 14.67
C SER A 232 -43.11 -50.86 14.97
N ALA A 233 -43.16 -50.36 16.21
CA ALA A 233 -42.27 -49.31 16.69
C ALA A 233 -40.78 -49.66 16.54
N VAL A 234 -40.43 -50.95 16.53
CA VAL A 234 -39.05 -51.40 16.33
C VAL A 234 -38.61 -51.20 14.89
N VAL A 235 -39.44 -51.62 13.93
CA VAL A 235 -39.15 -51.51 12.49
C VAL A 235 -39.07 -50.04 12.06
N GLN A 236 -40.00 -49.20 12.55
CA GLN A 236 -39.94 -47.77 12.26
C GLN A 236 -38.71 -47.07 12.84
N LYS A 237 -38.27 -47.45 14.04
CA LYS A 237 -37.02 -46.91 14.62
C LYS A 237 -35.80 -47.29 13.80
N VAL A 238 -35.74 -48.54 13.32
CA VAL A 238 -34.65 -49.00 12.44
C VAL A 238 -34.69 -48.26 11.11
N GLN A 239 -35.88 -48.04 10.54
CA GLN A 239 -36.04 -47.27 9.30
C GLN A 239 -35.56 -45.82 9.45
N MET A 240 -35.95 -45.12 10.52
CA MET A 240 -35.47 -43.75 10.78
C MET A 240 -33.95 -43.69 11.01
N LEU A 241 -33.37 -44.68 11.69
CA LEU A 241 -31.92 -44.73 11.90
C LEU A 241 -31.18 -44.89 10.57
N LEU A 242 -31.72 -45.71 9.66
CA LEU A 242 -31.15 -45.90 8.33
C LEU A 242 -31.23 -44.62 7.50
N GLU A 243 -32.37 -43.92 7.54
CA GLU A 243 -32.59 -42.65 6.83
C GLU A 243 -31.62 -41.56 7.31
N HIS A 244 -31.46 -41.40 8.62
CA HIS A 244 -30.49 -40.46 9.19
C HIS A 244 -29.03 -40.84 8.88
N ALA A 245 -28.71 -42.14 8.79
CA ALA A 245 -27.38 -42.59 8.37
C ALA A 245 -27.09 -42.22 6.90
N TYR A 246 -28.09 -42.31 6.03
CA TYR A 246 -27.98 -41.94 4.62
C TYR A 246 -27.80 -40.42 4.43
N GLU A 247 -28.58 -39.61 5.14
CA GLU A 247 -28.47 -38.14 5.08
C GLU A 247 -27.07 -37.67 5.50
N LYS A 248 -26.50 -38.32 6.54
CA LYS A 248 -25.13 -38.06 7.02
C LYS A 248 -24.04 -38.44 6.02
N THR A 249 -24.28 -39.43 5.15
CA THR A 249 -23.28 -39.85 4.14
C THR A 249 -23.26 -38.96 2.90
N ASP A 250 -24.36 -38.27 2.59
CA ASP A 250 -24.45 -37.32 1.47
C ASP A 250 -23.90 -35.91 1.83
N GLU A 251 -23.66 -35.63 3.12
CA GLU A 251 -23.05 -34.38 3.62
C GLU A 251 -21.49 -34.39 3.61
N LEU A 252 -20.86 -35.49 3.18
CA LEU A 252 -19.38 -35.68 3.12
C LEU A 252 -18.85 -35.59 1.68
#